data_AF-A0A1G0MBY2-F1
#
_entry.id   AF-A0A1G0MBY2-F1
#
_cell.length_a   1.000
_cell.length_b   1.000
_cell.length_c   1.000
_cell.angle_alpha   90.00
_cell.angle_beta   90.00
_cell.angle_gamma   90.00
#
_symmetry.space_group_name_H-M   'P 1'
#
loop_
_entity.id
_entity.type
_entity.pdbx_description
1 polymer ?
#
loop_
_entity_poly.entity_id
_entity_poly.type
_entity_poly.pdbx_seq_one_letter_code
_entity_poly.pdbx_strand_id
1 'polypeptide(L)'
;MLDLPEKIAWLTRNRSRLLLGSILIAVIVLLFMVVRSSLLRVKPAADPVQPAARVLPDDVEGVLTTFSYSEADDEVKIKISGKRVVRRGRRLLGLRSNLVKTNFIEELTGTVRTSRGTTTFAADQAEWDAQSTGPLLLKKGVSVTINDKPLPQVKHARIYLKSGVIEINDDGKSYPMK
;
A
#
# COMPACT_ATOMS: atom_id res chain seq x y z
N MET A 1 35.40 -39.27 69.00
CA MET A 1 34.13 -39.89 69.39
C MET A 1 33.14 -38.74 69.56
N LEU A 2 32.22 -38.57 68.60
CA LEU A 2 31.14 -37.58 68.66
C LEU A 2 29.86 -38.31 69.04
N ASP A 3 29.08 -37.70 69.93
CA ASP A 3 27.89 -38.27 70.54
C ASP A 3 26.81 -38.63 69.51
N LEU A 4 26.12 -39.75 69.72
CA LEU A 4 25.07 -40.27 68.82
C LEU A 4 23.99 -39.23 68.41
N PRO A 5 23.56 -38.27 69.27
CA PRO A 5 22.62 -37.21 68.85
C PRO A 5 23.20 -36.18 67.86
N GLU A 6 24.51 -35.90 67.88
CA GLU A 6 25.12 -34.89 67.00
C GLU A 6 25.32 -35.39 65.56
N LYS A 7 25.57 -36.70 65.36
CA LYS A 7 25.60 -37.31 64.03
C LYS A 7 24.25 -37.25 63.30
N ILE A 8 23.14 -37.39 64.03
CA ILE A 8 21.78 -37.35 63.48
C ILE A 8 21.39 -35.91 63.12
N ALA A 9 21.79 -34.92 63.93
CA ALA A 9 21.58 -33.50 63.64
C ALA A 9 22.38 -33.02 62.40
N TRP A 10 23.60 -33.53 62.20
CA TRP A 10 24.41 -33.21 61.02
C TRP A 10 23.84 -33.84 59.72
N LEU A 11 23.39 -35.10 59.77
CA LEU A 11 22.78 -35.80 58.63
C LEU A 11 21.44 -35.18 58.19
N THR A 12 20.63 -34.67 59.12
CA THR A 12 19.34 -34.03 58.81
C THR A 12 19.50 -32.61 58.25
N ARG A 13 20.48 -31.85 58.72
CA ARG A 13 20.78 -30.48 58.22
C ARG A 13 21.43 -30.48 56.83
N ASN A 14 22.14 -31.54 56.45
CA ASN A 14 22.79 -31.62 55.12
C ASN A 14 21.85 -32.17 54.03
N ARG A 15 20.90 -33.05 54.38
CA ARG A 15 19.89 -33.57 53.44
C ARG A 15 18.85 -32.52 53.03
N SER A 16 18.49 -31.60 53.92
CA SER A 16 17.53 -30.52 53.60
C SER A 16 18.08 -29.53 52.57
N ARG A 17 19.39 -29.22 52.62
CA ARG A 17 20.06 -28.36 51.63
C ARG A 17 20.19 -29.02 50.25
N LEU A 18 20.43 -30.33 50.20
CA LEU A 18 20.46 -31.11 48.95
C LEU A 18 19.07 -31.22 48.31
N LEU A 19 18.02 -31.42 49.11
CA LEU A 19 16.64 -31.46 48.63
C LEU A 19 16.18 -30.08 48.12
N LEU A 20 16.46 -29.00 48.85
CA LEU A 20 16.15 -27.63 48.42
C LEU A 20 16.87 -27.25 47.12
N GLY A 21 18.13 -27.64 46.95
CA GLY A 21 18.88 -27.42 45.71
C GLY A 21 18.29 -28.18 44.52
N SER A 22 17.88 -29.45 44.73
CA SER A 22 17.26 -30.26 43.68
C SER A 22 15.88 -29.75 43.26
N ILE A 23 15.08 -29.24 44.20
CA ILE A 23 13.77 -28.63 43.92
C ILE A 23 13.96 -27.33 43.14
N LEU A 24 14.94 -26.49 43.51
CA LEU A 24 15.22 -25.24 42.79
C LEU A 24 15.67 -25.51 41.35
N ILE A 25 16.53 -26.51 41.13
CA ILE A 25 16.96 -26.92 39.79
C ILE A 25 15.78 -27.47 39.00
N ALA A 26 14.92 -28.30 39.60
CA ALA A 26 13.74 -28.84 38.94
C ALA A 26 12.76 -27.72 38.54
N VAL A 27 12.56 -26.70 39.38
CA VAL A 27 11.73 -25.53 39.07
C VAL A 27 12.32 -24.72 37.92
N ILE A 28 13.65 -24.50 37.90
CA ILE A 28 14.32 -23.79 36.80
C ILE A 28 14.20 -24.56 35.48
N VAL A 29 14.39 -25.88 35.50
CA VAL A 29 14.22 -26.73 34.31
C VAL A 29 12.76 -26.73 33.82
N LEU A 30 11.80 -26.79 34.74
CA LEU A 30 10.38 -26.71 34.41
C LEU A 30 10.02 -25.34 33.82
N LEU A 31 10.55 -24.25 34.40
CA LEU A 31 10.37 -22.89 33.88
C LEU A 31 10.99 -22.75 32.48
N PHE A 32 12.18 -23.32 32.27
CA PHE A 32 12.85 -23.31 30.98
C PHE A 32 12.07 -24.13 29.93
N MET A 33 11.49 -25.27 30.30
CA MET A 33 10.61 -26.06 29.42
C MET A 33 9.32 -25.32 29.09
N VAL A 34 8.68 -24.65 30.06
CA VAL A 34 7.46 -23.87 29.85
C VAL A 34 7.74 -22.66 28.93
N VAL A 35 8.83 -21.92 29.17
CA VAL A 35 9.24 -20.79 28.31
C VAL A 35 9.60 -21.27 26.90
N ARG A 36 10.29 -22.40 26.76
CA ARG A 36 10.61 -22.99 25.44
C ARG A 36 9.35 -23.46 24.72
N SER A 37 8.37 -24.04 25.42
CA SER A 37 7.08 -24.43 24.83
C SER A 37 6.22 -23.24 24.40
N SER A 38 6.31 -22.10 25.12
CA SER A 38 5.65 -20.85 24.73
C SER A 38 6.33 -20.16 23.54
N LEU A 39 7.66 -20.22 23.43
CA LEU A 39 8.40 -19.71 22.27
C LEU A 39 8.30 -20.61 21.03
N LEU A 40 8.09 -21.92 21.22
CA LEU A 40 7.85 -22.88 20.12
C LEU A 40 6.38 -22.99 19.72
N ARG A 41 5.47 -22.29 20.41
CA ARG A 41 4.12 -22.04 19.89
C ARG A 41 4.20 -20.92 18.85
N VAL A 42 4.97 -21.19 17.80
CA VAL A 42 4.67 -20.68 16.47
C VAL A 42 3.24 -21.13 16.24
N LYS A 43 2.29 -20.21 16.42
CA LYS A 43 1.00 -20.29 15.71
C LYS A 43 1.39 -20.81 14.33
N PRO A 44 0.81 -21.90 13.79
CA PRO A 44 0.93 -22.11 12.37
C PRO A 44 0.57 -20.75 11.80
N ALA A 45 1.54 -20.11 11.12
CA ALA A 45 1.22 -18.95 10.34
C ALA A 45 0.01 -19.44 9.56
N ALA A 46 -1.15 -18.85 9.80
CA ALA A 46 -2.25 -19.02 8.87
C ALA A 46 -1.54 -18.78 7.55
N ASP A 47 -1.46 -19.83 6.71
CA ASP A 47 -0.84 -19.71 5.39
C ASP A 47 -1.28 -18.35 4.92
N PRO A 48 -0.36 -17.41 4.61
CA PRO A 48 -0.81 -16.15 4.09
C PRO A 48 -1.70 -16.58 2.96
N VAL A 49 -3.01 -16.34 3.10
CA VAL A 49 -3.96 -16.60 2.05
C VAL A 49 -3.41 -15.68 1.00
N GLN A 50 -2.54 -16.23 0.13
CA GLN A 50 -2.01 -15.52 -1.01
C GLN A 50 -3.30 -15.08 -1.65
N PRO A 51 -3.59 -13.77 -1.67
CA PRO A 51 -4.83 -13.31 -2.27
C PRO A 51 -4.76 -13.91 -3.66
N ALA A 52 -5.65 -14.89 -3.91
CA ALA A 52 -5.52 -15.83 -5.02
C ALA A 52 -5.07 -15.00 -6.21
N ALA A 53 -3.84 -15.22 -6.69
CA ALA A 53 -3.15 -14.29 -7.57
C ALA A 53 -4.17 -13.88 -8.61
N ARG A 54 -4.70 -12.65 -8.48
CA ARG A 54 -5.92 -12.26 -9.18
C ARG A 54 -5.55 -12.47 -10.63
N VAL A 55 -6.14 -13.49 -11.29
CA VAL A 55 -5.73 -13.84 -12.65
C VAL A 55 -5.97 -12.58 -13.45
N LEU A 56 -4.87 -11.92 -13.80
CA LEU A 56 -4.90 -10.68 -14.51
C LEU A 56 -5.42 -11.06 -15.90
N PRO A 57 -6.49 -10.42 -16.40
CA PRO A 57 -7.00 -10.75 -17.72
C PRO A 57 -5.87 -10.57 -18.75
N ASP A 58 -5.93 -11.34 -19.85
CA ASP A 58 -4.85 -11.45 -20.85
C ASP A 58 -4.41 -10.11 -21.47
N ASP A 59 -5.22 -9.05 -21.27
CA ASP A 59 -4.96 -7.69 -21.70
C ASP A 59 -4.10 -6.89 -20.71
N VAL A 60 -3.80 -7.40 -19.51
CA VAL A 60 -3.03 -6.70 -18.48
C VAL A 60 -1.54 -7.04 -18.57
N GLU A 61 -0.73 -6.04 -18.91
CA GLU A 61 0.73 -6.20 -18.99
C GLU A 61 1.41 -6.15 -17.62
N GLY A 62 0.79 -5.49 -16.64
CA GLY A 62 1.38 -5.35 -15.31
C GLY A 62 0.50 -4.56 -14.35
N VAL A 63 0.70 -4.84 -13.07
CA VAL A 63 0.13 -4.08 -11.95
C VAL A 63 1.27 -3.43 -11.19
N LEU A 64 1.30 -2.10 -11.20
CA LEU A 64 2.22 -1.32 -10.37
C LEU A 64 1.48 -0.90 -9.10
N THR A 65 2.13 -1.09 -7.96
CA THR A 65 1.61 -0.76 -6.62
C THR A 65 1.72 0.72 -6.28
N THR A 66 2.33 1.52 -7.15
CA THR A 66 2.42 2.97 -7.01
C THR A 66 2.66 3.57 -8.40
N PHE A 67 2.11 4.76 -8.61
CA PHE A 67 2.35 5.57 -9.79
C PHE A 67 2.64 7.00 -9.38
N SER A 68 3.64 7.60 -10.02
CA SER A 68 3.99 8.99 -9.84
C SER A 68 4.44 9.54 -11.18
N TYR A 69 3.91 10.71 -11.53
CA TYR A 69 4.27 11.47 -12.70
C TYR A 69 4.51 12.92 -12.27
N SER A 70 5.61 13.49 -12.69
CA SER A 70 5.92 14.90 -12.47
C SER A 70 6.53 15.47 -13.74
N GLU A 71 6.01 16.62 -14.15
CA GLU A 71 6.51 17.38 -15.28
C GLU A 71 6.57 18.84 -14.85
N ALA A 72 7.65 19.52 -15.18
CA ALA A 72 7.83 20.93 -14.89
C ALA A 72 8.40 21.61 -16.12
N ASP A 73 7.67 22.61 -16.58
CA ASP A 73 8.08 23.60 -17.57
C ASP A 73 8.13 24.97 -16.87
N ASP A 74 8.67 25.99 -17.53
CA ASP A 74 8.83 27.34 -16.98
C ASP A 74 7.48 27.94 -16.53
N GLU A 75 6.40 27.55 -17.19
CA GLU A 75 5.04 28.06 -16.93
C GLU A 75 4.17 27.09 -16.09
N VAL A 76 4.47 25.79 -16.08
CA VAL A 76 3.57 24.76 -15.56
C VAL A 76 4.30 23.69 -14.75
N LYS A 77 3.80 23.40 -13.55
CA LYS A 77 4.27 22.29 -12.73
C LYS A 77 3.14 21.31 -12.48
N ILE A 78 3.25 20.11 -13.06
CA ILE A 78 2.28 19.02 -12.92
C ILE A 78 2.87 17.98 -11.98
N LYS A 79 2.07 17.53 -11.01
CA LYS A 79 2.36 16.36 -10.16
C LYS A 79 1.11 15.50 -10.09
N ILE A 80 1.27 14.20 -10.34
CA ILE A 80 0.18 13.21 -10.31
C ILE A 80 0.71 11.98 -9.60
N SER A 81 -0.09 11.41 -8.72
CA SER A 81 0.20 10.14 -8.06
C SER A 81 -1.04 9.26 -8.02
N GLY A 82 -0.82 7.96 -7.92
CA GLY A 82 -1.87 6.97 -7.78
C GLY A 82 -1.39 5.75 -7.01
N LYS A 83 -2.32 5.06 -6.35
CA LYS A 83 -2.01 3.91 -5.49
C LYS A 83 -1.92 2.60 -6.24
N ARG A 84 -2.63 2.43 -7.35
CA ARG A 84 -2.49 1.24 -8.19
C ARG A 84 -2.62 1.61 -9.64
N VAL A 85 -1.73 1.07 -10.46
CA VAL A 85 -1.84 1.20 -11.92
C VAL A 85 -1.90 -0.15 -12.55
N VAL A 86 -2.98 -0.39 -13.28
CA VAL A 86 -3.15 -1.54 -14.13
C VAL A 86 -2.92 -1.07 -15.55
N ARG A 87 -1.80 -1.51 -16.16
CA ARG A 87 -1.53 -1.21 -17.56
C ARG A 87 -2.19 -2.27 -18.43
N ARG A 88 -3.09 -1.86 -19.31
CA ARG A 88 -3.74 -2.77 -20.26
C ARG A 88 -3.31 -2.47 -21.68
N GLY A 89 -2.91 -3.51 -22.40
CA GLY A 89 -2.61 -3.48 -23.82
C GLY A 89 -3.72 -4.14 -24.62
N ARG A 90 -4.42 -3.39 -25.48
CA ARG A 90 -5.36 -3.99 -26.42
C ARG A 90 -4.62 -4.39 -27.70
N ARG A 91 -4.51 -5.69 -27.97
CA ARG A 91 -4.09 -6.19 -29.29
C ARG A 91 -5.22 -5.95 -30.29
N LEU A 92 -4.99 -5.11 -31.29
CA LEU A 92 -5.88 -4.99 -32.43
C LEU A 92 -5.67 -6.21 -33.34
N LEU A 93 -6.70 -7.04 -33.50
CA LEU A 93 -6.65 -8.17 -34.43
C LEU A 93 -6.25 -7.67 -35.82
N GLY A 94 -5.17 -8.23 -36.37
CA GLY A 94 -4.71 -7.96 -37.73
C GLY A 94 -3.39 -7.19 -37.85
N LEU A 95 -2.87 -6.58 -36.79
CA LEU A 95 -1.59 -5.84 -36.82
C LEU A 95 -0.66 -6.35 -35.72
N ARG A 96 0.49 -6.94 -36.11
CA ARG A 96 1.46 -7.53 -35.17
C ARG A 96 2.10 -6.51 -34.20
N SER A 97 1.88 -5.20 -34.35
CA SER A 97 2.63 -4.17 -33.62
C SER A 97 1.83 -3.03 -32.97
N ASN A 98 0.49 -2.95 -33.12
CA ASN A 98 -0.27 -1.83 -32.55
C ASN A 98 -0.93 -2.22 -31.23
N LEU A 99 -0.13 -2.19 -30.17
CA LEU A 99 -0.59 -2.37 -28.80
C LEU A 99 -0.90 -1.00 -28.20
N VAL A 100 -2.18 -0.63 -28.14
CA VAL A 100 -2.60 0.60 -27.43
C VAL A 100 -2.53 0.30 -25.94
N LYS A 101 -1.70 1.06 -25.22
CA LYS A 101 -1.44 0.85 -23.80
C LYS A 101 -2.14 1.93 -22.98
N THR A 102 -3.13 1.53 -22.19
CA THR A 102 -3.88 2.44 -21.31
C THR A 102 -3.57 2.09 -19.86
N ASN A 103 -3.26 3.11 -19.08
CA ASN A 103 -3.07 3.01 -17.64
C ASN A 103 -4.40 3.27 -16.94
N PHE A 104 -4.87 2.31 -16.16
CA PHE A 104 -6.00 2.47 -15.26
C PHE A 104 -5.44 2.72 -13.86
N ILE A 105 -5.68 3.91 -13.32
CA ILE A 105 -5.10 4.41 -12.08
C ILE A 105 -6.18 4.44 -11.00
N GLU A 106 -5.92 3.81 -9.87
CA GLU A 106 -6.78 3.82 -8.68
C GLU A 106 -6.27 4.80 -7.64
N GLU A 107 -7.20 5.49 -6.98
CA GLU A 107 -6.94 6.53 -5.97
C GLU A 107 -5.92 7.57 -6.49
N LEU A 108 -6.26 8.19 -7.61
CA LEU A 108 -5.44 9.22 -8.24
C LEU A 108 -5.59 10.55 -7.50
N THR A 109 -4.46 11.21 -7.25
CA THR A 109 -4.42 12.61 -6.83
C THR A 109 -3.45 13.38 -7.72
N GLY A 110 -3.77 14.63 -8.00
CA GLY A 110 -2.98 15.46 -8.88
C GLY A 110 -3.05 16.94 -8.54
N THR A 111 -2.02 17.66 -8.97
CA THR A 111 -1.91 19.11 -8.82
C THR A 111 -1.25 19.67 -10.07
N VAL A 112 -1.87 20.68 -10.66
CA VAL A 112 -1.26 21.56 -11.67
C VAL A 112 -1.08 22.93 -11.05
N ARG A 113 0.15 23.44 -11.08
CA ARG A 113 0.46 24.84 -10.72
C ARG A 113 0.87 25.59 -11.98
N THR A 114 0.29 26.76 -12.16
CA THR A 114 0.60 27.70 -13.24
C THR A 114 0.85 29.09 -12.66
N SER A 115 1.25 30.04 -13.49
CA SER A 115 1.32 31.46 -13.12
C SER A 115 -0.03 32.04 -12.71
N ARG A 116 -1.14 31.47 -13.20
CA ARG A 116 -2.52 31.91 -12.90
C ARG A 116 -3.13 31.24 -11.68
N GLY A 117 -2.48 30.22 -11.12
CA GLY A 117 -2.86 29.64 -9.83
C GLY A 117 -2.65 28.13 -9.72
N THR A 118 -3.43 27.48 -8.84
CA THR A 118 -3.27 26.05 -8.52
C THR A 118 -4.58 25.32 -8.72
N THR A 119 -4.54 24.22 -9.46
CA THR A 119 -5.64 23.29 -9.60
C THR A 119 -5.27 21.95 -8.98
N THR A 120 -6.06 21.48 -8.03
CA THR A 120 -5.96 20.13 -7.47
C THR A 120 -7.13 19.28 -7.94
N PHE A 121 -6.87 17.99 -8.15
CA PHE A 121 -7.88 17.05 -8.56
C PHE A 121 -7.60 15.67 -7.95
N ALA A 122 -8.66 14.92 -7.66
CA ALA A 122 -8.56 13.55 -7.24
C ALA A 122 -9.71 12.72 -7.82
N ALA A 123 -9.47 11.42 -7.96
CA ALA A 123 -10.47 10.46 -8.41
C ALA A 123 -10.16 9.07 -7.87
N ASP A 124 -11.18 8.31 -7.51
CA ASP A 124 -11.06 6.89 -7.16
C ASP A 124 -10.56 6.06 -8.35
N GLN A 125 -10.97 6.46 -9.55
CA GLN A 125 -10.61 5.81 -10.81
C GLN A 125 -10.30 6.84 -11.88
N ALA A 126 -9.15 6.64 -12.54
CA ALA A 126 -8.71 7.45 -13.64
C ALA A 126 -8.11 6.59 -14.76
N GLU A 127 -8.12 7.13 -15.98
CA GLU A 127 -7.52 6.51 -17.15
C GLU A 127 -6.60 7.49 -17.83
N TRP A 128 -5.40 7.03 -18.16
CA TRP A 128 -4.46 7.82 -18.92
C TRP A 128 -3.75 6.97 -19.97
N ASP A 129 -3.63 7.52 -21.17
CA ASP A 129 -2.80 6.91 -22.21
C ASP A 129 -1.35 6.79 -21.73
N ALA A 130 -0.70 5.65 -21.96
CA ALA A 130 0.67 5.43 -21.53
C ALA A 130 1.69 6.28 -22.30
N GLN A 131 1.31 6.84 -23.44
CA GLN A 131 2.12 7.83 -24.15
C GLN A 131 1.82 9.27 -23.70
N SER A 132 0.86 9.46 -22.79
CA SER A 132 0.49 10.78 -22.25
C SER A 132 0.09 11.79 -23.34
N THR A 133 -0.37 11.30 -24.49
CA THR A 133 -0.77 12.13 -25.63
C THR A 133 -2.24 12.56 -25.52
N GLY A 134 -3.07 11.68 -24.96
CA GLY A 134 -4.48 11.93 -24.70
C GLY A 134 -4.75 12.62 -23.35
N PRO A 135 -6.01 13.05 -23.12
CA PRO A 135 -6.42 13.62 -21.85
C PRO A 135 -6.35 12.57 -20.74
N LEU A 136 -6.09 13.04 -19.52
CA LEU A 136 -6.30 12.26 -18.30
C LEU A 136 -7.81 12.26 -18.00
N LEU A 137 -8.42 11.08 -17.98
CA LEU A 137 -9.84 10.89 -17.74
C LEU A 137 -10.07 10.54 -16.27
N LEU A 138 -10.91 11.30 -15.57
CA LEU A 138 -11.35 11.04 -14.20
C LEU A 138 -12.79 10.49 -14.24
N LYS A 139 -13.05 9.33 -13.61
CA LYS A 139 -14.33 8.60 -13.78
C LYS A 139 -15.16 8.37 -12.52
N LYS A 140 -14.54 8.29 -11.34
CA LYS A 140 -15.26 7.97 -10.09
C LYS A 140 -14.69 8.76 -8.92
N GLY A 141 -15.56 9.19 -8.00
CA GLY A 141 -15.16 9.95 -6.81
C GLY A 141 -14.39 11.22 -7.16
N VAL A 142 -14.78 11.89 -8.26
CA VAL A 142 -14.00 13.00 -8.80
C VAL A 142 -14.20 14.24 -7.94
N SER A 143 -13.10 14.82 -7.51
CA SER A 143 -13.05 16.13 -6.87
C SER A 143 -12.07 17.01 -7.63
N VAL A 144 -12.46 18.26 -7.86
CA VAL A 144 -11.63 19.26 -8.54
C VAL A 144 -11.74 20.56 -7.77
N THR A 145 -10.60 21.17 -7.47
CA THR A 145 -10.51 22.46 -6.80
C THR A 145 -9.61 23.36 -7.63
N ILE A 146 -10.14 24.51 -8.06
CA ILE A 146 -9.41 25.51 -8.84
C ILE A 146 -9.24 26.75 -7.98
N ASN A 147 -8.00 27.14 -7.70
CA ASN A 147 -7.66 28.30 -6.87
C ASN A 147 -8.42 28.28 -5.53
N ASP A 148 -8.33 27.13 -4.85
CA ASP A 148 -8.98 26.84 -3.57
C ASP A 148 -10.52 26.85 -3.58
N LYS A 149 -11.14 26.95 -4.77
CA LYS A 149 -12.58 26.85 -4.95
C LYS A 149 -12.96 25.44 -5.43
N PRO A 150 -13.63 24.63 -4.61
CA PRO A 150 -14.08 23.32 -5.02
C PRO A 150 -15.20 23.45 -6.05
N LEU A 151 -15.14 22.64 -7.10
CA LEU A 151 -16.20 22.56 -8.10
C LEU A 151 -17.28 21.57 -7.63
N PRO A 152 -18.56 21.98 -7.60
CA PRO A 152 -19.63 21.11 -7.13
C PRO A 152 -19.95 20.01 -8.16
N GLN A 153 -20.17 18.80 -7.65
CA GLN A 153 -20.75 17.66 -8.39
C GLN A 153 -20.05 17.27 -9.70
N VAL A 154 -18.74 17.03 -9.66
CA VAL A 154 -18.00 16.49 -10.82
C VAL A 154 -18.17 14.97 -10.86
N LYS A 155 -18.90 14.43 -11.85
CA LYS A 155 -18.95 12.97 -12.06
C LYS A 155 -17.79 12.47 -12.90
N HIS A 156 -17.49 13.21 -13.96
CA HIS A 156 -16.41 12.89 -14.90
C HIS A 156 -15.68 14.17 -15.32
N ALA A 157 -14.36 14.07 -15.47
CA ALA A 157 -13.55 15.17 -15.98
C ALA A 157 -12.51 14.67 -16.98
N ARG A 158 -12.16 15.52 -17.93
CA ARG A 158 -11.03 15.33 -18.84
C ARG A 158 -10.02 16.43 -18.60
N ILE A 159 -8.78 16.05 -18.32
CA ILE A 159 -7.71 17.00 -18.06
C ILE A 159 -6.70 16.92 -19.18
N TYR A 160 -6.55 18.02 -19.90
CA TYR A 160 -5.54 18.18 -20.94
C TYR A 160 -4.33 18.88 -20.31
N LEU A 161 -3.42 18.09 -19.76
CA LEU A 161 -2.30 18.58 -18.95
C LEU A 161 -1.41 19.58 -19.72
N LYS A 162 -1.16 19.33 -21.00
CA LYS A 162 -0.31 20.20 -21.85
C LYS A 162 -0.98 21.52 -22.22
N SER A 163 -2.27 21.49 -22.56
CA SER A 163 -3.02 22.72 -22.88
C SER A 163 -3.47 23.47 -21.62
N GLY A 164 -3.43 22.83 -20.45
CA GLY A 164 -3.86 23.44 -19.20
C GLY A 164 -5.36 23.69 -19.17
N VAL A 165 -6.16 22.73 -19.63
CA VAL A 165 -7.63 22.82 -19.65
C VAL A 165 -8.22 21.63 -18.91
N ILE A 166 -9.22 21.88 -18.06
CA ILE A 166 -10.13 20.85 -17.54
C ILE A 166 -11.47 21.00 -18.23
N GLU A 167 -11.98 19.91 -18.80
CA GLU A 167 -13.37 19.80 -19.23
C GLU A 167 -14.17 18.98 -18.23
N ILE A 168 -15.32 19.50 -17.81
CA ILE A 168 -16.22 18.81 -16.88
C ILE A 168 -17.45 18.33 -17.65
N ASN A 169 -17.61 17.01 -17.68
CA ASN A 169 -18.53 16.34 -18.60
C ASN A 169 -20.00 16.44 -18.19
N ASP A 170 -20.33 16.89 -16.97
CA ASP A 170 -21.74 17.03 -16.55
C ASP A 170 -22.46 18.17 -17.30
N ASP A 171 -21.74 19.21 -17.73
CA ASP A 171 -22.30 20.39 -18.40
C ASP A 171 -21.61 20.73 -19.73
N GLY A 172 -20.55 20.00 -20.12
CA GLY A 172 -19.69 20.36 -21.26
C GLY A 172 -18.90 21.66 -21.06
N LYS A 173 -18.82 22.16 -19.82
CA LYS A 173 -18.09 23.39 -19.47
C LYS A 173 -16.59 23.12 -19.39
N SER A 174 -15.83 24.01 -20.01
CA SER A 174 -14.37 24.01 -19.96
C SER A 174 -13.87 25.09 -19.01
N TYR A 175 -12.94 24.72 -18.15
CA TYR A 175 -12.32 25.59 -17.16
C TYR A 175 -10.83 25.75 -17.49
N PRO A 176 -10.35 26.98 -17.76
CA PRO A 176 -8.94 27.22 -17.99
C PRO A 176 -8.15 27.04 -16.69
N MET A 177 -7.00 26.39 -16.78
CA MET A 177 -6.02 26.23 -15.70
C MET A 177 -4.80 27.13 -15.90
N LYS A 178 -4.57 27.53 -17.16
CA LYS A 178 -3.53 28.44 -17.61
C LYS A 178 -4.07 29.82 -17.89
#